data_AF-A0A3D1I1T6-F1
#
_entry.id   AF-A0A3D1I1T6-F1
#
_cell.length_a   1.000
_cell.length_b   1.000
_cell.length_c   1.000
_cell.angle_alpha   90.00
_cell.angle_beta   90.00
_cell.angle_gamma   90.00
#
_symmetry.space_group_name_H-M   'P 1'
#
loop_
_entity.id
_entity.type
_entity.pdbx_description
1 polymer ?
#
loop_
_entity_poly.entity_id
_entity_poly.type
_entity_poly.pdbx_seq_one_letter_code
_entity_poly.pdbx_strand_id
1 'polypeptide(L)'
;YINSPGGSVTAGFAIYDTMQFIKCDVSTICMGIAASMGAFLFAAGAKGKRLVLPNSEVMIHQPLGGAQGQATEIKIAADHILKTRERINRILAENMGKPIEFVERETERDNFLTAEEAVEYGLADKIIYNR
;
A
#
# COMPACT_ATOMS: atom_id res chain seq x y z
N TYR A 1 -12.38 5.95 -4.80
CA TYR A 1 -12.99 4.99 -3.85
C TYR A 1 -12.29 3.67 -4.01
N ILE A 2 -11.94 3.01 -2.91
CA ILE A 2 -11.16 1.77 -2.87
C ILE A 2 -11.84 0.82 -1.88
N ASN A 3 -12.23 -0.35 -2.39
CA ASN A 3 -12.62 -1.52 -1.63
C ASN A 3 -11.95 -2.72 -2.32
N SER A 4 -10.78 -3.12 -1.85
CA SER A 4 -9.95 -4.10 -2.53
C SER A 4 -9.14 -4.93 -1.53
N PRO A 5 -9.13 -6.27 -1.68
CA PRO A 5 -8.26 -7.15 -0.91
C PRO A 5 -6.80 -7.14 -1.41
N GLY A 6 -6.47 -6.35 -2.42
CA GLY A 6 -5.17 -6.34 -3.08
C GLY A 6 -5.20 -7.02 -4.45
N GLY A 7 -4.02 -7.47 -4.92
CA GLY A 7 -3.88 -8.11 -6.23
C GLY A 7 -2.46 -8.04 -6.77
N SER A 8 -2.33 -8.08 -8.10
CA SER A 8 -1.04 -8.04 -8.78
C SER A 8 -0.28 -6.75 -8.52
N VAL A 9 0.98 -6.87 -8.09
CA VAL A 9 1.89 -5.75 -7.83
C VAL A 9 2.13 -4.92 -9.09
N THR A 10 2.36 -5.56 -10.24
CA THR A 10 2.64 -4.84 -11.50
C THR A 10 1.41 -4.07 -11.98
N ALA A 11 0.21 -4.64 -11.85
CA ALA A 11 -1.03 -3.95 -12.16
C ALA A 11 -1.26 -2.76 -11.22
N GLY A 12 -0.94 -2.92 -9.93
CA GLY A 12 -1.01 -1.82 -8.97
C GLY A 12 -0.02 -0.70 -9.28
N PHE A 13 1.22 -1.02 -9.70
CA PHE A 13 2.17 0.01 -10.12
C PHE A 13 1.71 0.79 -11.35
N ALA A 14 1.03 0.15 -12.31
CA ALA A 14 0.46 0.87 -13.45
C ALA A 14 -0.59 1.92 -13.01
N ILE A 15 -1.42 1.59 -12.02
CA ILE A 15 -2.39 2.54 -11.45
C ILE A 15 -1.65 3.64 -10.69
N TYR A 16 -0.68 3.28 -9.85
CA TYR A 16 0.12 4.24 -9.07
C TYR A 16 0.82 5.26 -9.98
N ASP A 17 1.55 4.79 -11.00
CA ASP A 17 2.26 5.65 -11.93
C ASP A 17 1.28 6.58 -12.66
N THR A 18 0.10 6.08 -13.03
CA THR A 18 -0.95 6.91 -13.63
C THR A 18 -1.44 7.99 -12.66
N MET A 19 -1.65 7.67 -11.38
CA MET A 19 -2.05 8.64 -10.36
C MET A 19 -1.01 9.75 -10.19
N GLN A 20 0.29 9.44 -10.28
CA GLN A 20 1.38 10.43 -10.16
C GLN A 20 1.64 11.19 -11.47
N PHE A 21 1.34 10.59 -12.63
CA PHE A 21 1.62 11.16 -13.94
C PHE A 21 0.60 12.23 -14.36
N ILE A 22 -0.66 12.06 -13.98
CA ILE A 22 -1.72 13.01 -14.34
C ILE A 22 -1.60 14.32 -13.55
N LYS A 23 -2.09 15.42 -14.13
CA LYS A 23 -1.94 16.76 -13.54
C LYS A 23 -2.82 17.03 -12.33
N CYS A 24 -3.95 16.32 -12.20
CA CYS A 24 -4.91 16.57 -11.14
C CYS A 24 -4.62 15.71 -9.92
N ASP A 25 -4.93 16.25 -8.74
CA ASP A 25 -4.84 15.48 -7.51
C ASP A 25 -5.82 14.31 -7.52
N VAL A 26 -5.30 13.12 -7.19
CA VAL A 26 -6.13 11.93 -6.97
C VAL A 26 -6.48 11.82 -5.49
N SER A 27 -7.76 12.02 -5.15
CA SER A 27 -8.27 11.72 -3.82
C SER A 27 -8.60 10.23 -3.70
N THR A 28 -8.11 9.60 -2.63
CA THR A 28 -8.38 8.19 -2.32
C THR A 28 -9.35 8.12 -1.14
N ILE A 29 -10.31 7.20 -1.21
CA ILE A 29 -11.31 7.01 -0.17
C ILE A 29 -11.45 5.51 0.08
N CYS A 30 -11.03 5.04 1.24
CA CYS A 30 -11.19 3.66 1.67
C CYS A 30 -12.60 3.43 2.21
N MET A 31 -13.25 2.39 1.69
CA MET A 31 -14.57 1.92 2.12
C MET A 31 -14.57 0.39 2.16
N GLY A 32 -14.93 -0.20 3.30
CA GLY A 32 -14.76 -1.64 3.51
C GLY A 32 -13.30 -1.93 3.81
N ILE A 33 -12.52 -2.42 2.85
CA ILE A 33 -11.10 -2.73 3.07
C ILE A 33 -10.20 -2.16 1.97
N ALA A 34 -9.03 -1.66 2.35
CA ALA A 34 -7.90 -1.45 1.47
C ALA A 34 -6.74 -2.31 1.97
N ALA A 35 -6.55 -3.49 1.37
CA ALA A 35 -5.50 -4.43 1.78
C ALA A 35 -4.42 -4.59 0.71
N SER A 36 -3.18 -4.88 1.13
CA SER A 36 -2.05 -5.16 0.23
C SER A 36 -1.87 -4.05 -0.82
N MET A 37 -1.89 -4.36 -2.13
CA MET A 37 -1.83 -3.32 -3.17
C MET A 37 -2.99 -2.32 -3.13
N GLY A 38 -4.14 -2.68 -2.53
CA GLY A 38 -5.22 -1.73 -2.25
C GLY A 38 -4.82 -0.68 -1.21
N ALA A 39 -4.14 -1.11 -0.13
CA ALA A 39 -3.57 -0.21 0.88
C ALA A 39 -2.49 0.70 0.28
N PHE A 40 -1.63 0.14 -0.56
CA PHE A 40 -0.59 0.89 -1.27
C PHE A 40 -1.18 2.03 -2.11
N LEU A 41 -2.16 1.72 -2.95
CA LEU A 41 -2.84 2.72 -3.79
C LEU A 41 -3.64 3.72 -2.95
N PHE A 42 -4.24 3.27 -1.85
CA PHE A 42 -4.92 4.15 -0.91
C PHE A 42 -3.96 5.20 -0.33
N ALA A 43 -2.81 4.77 0.17
CA ALA A 43 -1.79 5.65 0.74
C ALA A 43 -1.14 6.59 -0.30
N ALA A 44 -1.15 6.22 -1.58
CA ALA A 44 -0.60 7.00 -2.69
C ALA A 44 -1.50 8.14 -3.19
N GLY A 45 -2.68 8.33 -2.61
CA GLY A 45 -3.52 9.49 -2.90
C GLY A 45 -2.82 10.80 -2.52
N ALA A 46 -3.28 11.90 -3.11
CA ALA A 46 -2.73 13.22 -2.83
C ALA A 46 -2.81 13.55 -1.33
N LYS A 47 -1.70 14.04 -0.76
CA LYS A 47 -1.60 14.37 0.67
C LYS A 47 -2.69 15.34 1.11
N GLY A 48 -3.34 15.06 2.24
CA GLY A 48 -4.52 15.78 2.73
C GLY A 48 -5.86 15.32 2.11
N LYS A 49 -5.83 14.43 1.11
CA LYS A 49 -7.02 13.94 0.37
C LYS A 49 -7.17 12.41 0.42
N ARG A 50 -6.51 11.72 1.36
CA ARG A 50 -6.62 10.28 1.63
C ARG A 50 -7.59 10.07 2.79
N LEU A 51 -8.77 9.54 2.50
CA LEU A 51 -9.90 9.49 3.42
C LEU A 51 -10.28 8.06 3.76
N VAL A 52 -10.66 7.79 5.00
CA VAL A 52 -11.12 6.46 5.43
C VAL A 52 -12.49 6.57 6.10
N LEU A 53 -13.39 5.63 5.83
CA LEU A 53 -14.68 5.55 6.54
C LEU A 53 -14.50 4.86 7.90
N PRO A 54 -15.33 5.16 8.92
CA PRO A 54 -15.09 4.75 10.31
C PRO A 54 -15.00 3.24 10.53
N ASN A 55 -15.72 2.44 9.76
CA ASN A 55 -15.69 0.97 9.89
C ASN A 55 -14.78 0.30 8.83
N SER A 56 -13.94 1.06 8.16
CA SER A 56 -13.04 0.50 7.16
C SER A 56 -11.73 0.05 7.77
N GLU A 57 -11.14 -0.96 7.16
CA GLU A 57 -9.84 -1.51 7.56
C GLU A 57 -8.79 -1.24 6.48
N VAL A 58 -7.55 -1.06 6.91
CA VAL A 58 -6.38 -1.03 6.03
C VAL A 58 -5.47 -2.17 6.45
N MET A 59 -5.01 -2.98 5.50
CA MET A 59 -4.07 -4.05 5.79
C MET A 59 -2.82 -3.92 4.93
N ILE A 60 -1.65 -3.90 5.58
CA ILE A 60 -0.36 -3.85 4.91
C ILE A 60 0.44 -5.12 5.20
N HIS A 61 1.19 -5.57 4.20
CA HIS A 61 2.10 -6.71 4.29
C HIS A 61 3.15 -6.66 3.18
N GLN A 62 4.16 -7.53 3.27
CA GLN A 62 5.16 -7.70 2.24
C GLN A 62 4.56 -8.36 0.98
N PRO A 63 5.13 -8.12 -0.23
CA PRO A 63 4.65 -8.78 -1.42
C PRO A 63 4.80 -10.30 -1.34
N LEU A 64 3.81 -11.02 -1.87
CA LEU A 64 3.81 -12.47 -1.96
C LEU A 64 4.28 -12.92 -3.35
N GLY A 65 4.96 -14.06 -3.41
CA GLY A 65 5.38 -14.69 -4.65
C GLY A 65 5.84 -16.12 -4.42
N GLY A 66 6.23 -16.78 -5.50
CA GLY A 66 6.74 -18.14 -5.48
C GLY A 66 7.73 -18.37 -6.61
N ALA A 67 8.61 -19.35 -6.44
CA ALA A 67 9.60 -19.73 -7.42
C ALA A 67 9.78 -21.25 -7.44
N GLN A 68 9.96 -21.82 -8.62
CA GLN A 68 10.26 -23.24 -8.83
C GLN A 68 11.17 -23.35 -10.05
N GLY A 69 12.10 -24.30 -10.05
CA GLY A 69 13.01 -24.53 -11.17
C GLY A 69 14.45 -24.80 -10.73
N GLN A 70 15.40 -24.53 -11.62
CA GLN A 70 16.82 -24.63 -11.31
C GLN A 70 17.24 -23.60 -10.25
N ALA A 71 18.36 -23.85 -9.57
CA ALA A 71 18.88 -22.95 -8.54
C ALA A 71 19.04 -21.51 -9.03
N THR A 72 19.48 -21.32 -10.29
CA THR A 72 19.59 -20.00 -10.92
C THR A 72 18.25 -19.30 -11.09
N GLU A 73 17.21 -20.03 -11.51
CA GLU A 73 15.85 -19.47 -11.70
C GLU A 73 15.23 -19.07 -10.36
N ILE A 74 15.40 -19.92 -9.34
CA ILE A 74 14.97 -19.61 -7.97
C ILE A 74 15.65 -18.34 -7.46
N LYS A 75 16.97 -18.22 -7.66
CA LYS A 75 17.73 -17.03 -7.26
C LYS A 75 17.24 -15.77 -7.97
N ILE A 76 17.01 -15.82 -9.29
CA ILE A 76 16.51 -14.68 -10.06
C ILE A 76 15.15 -14.20 -9.52
N ALA A 77 14.23 -15.14 -9.26
CA ALA A 77 12.91 -14.82 -8.72
C ALA A 77 12.99 -14.23 -7.30
N ALA A 78 13.83 -14.80 -6.44
CA ALA A 78 14.08 -14.29 -5.09
C ALA A 78 14.67 -12.87 -5.11
N ASP A 79 15.69 -12.62 -5.93
CA ASP A 79 16.29 -11.29 -6.08
C ASP A 79 15.27 -10.26 -6.60
N HIS A 80 14.36 -10.67 -7.49
CA HIS A 80 13.31 -9.80 -8.02
C HIS A 80 12.25 -9.43 -6.98
N ILE A 81 11.76 -10.39 -6.19
CA ILE A 81 10.76 -10.10 -5.14
C ILE A 81 11.34 -9.24 -4.02
N LEU A 82 12.62 -9.44 -3.66
CA LEU A 82 13.31 -8.60 -2.67
C LEU A 82 13.42 -7.14 -3.14
N LYS A 83 13.82 -6.91 -4.40
CA LYS A 83 13.83 -5.56 -4.99
C LYS A 83 12.43 -4.95 -5.05
N THR A 84 11.42 -5.76 -5.32
CA THR A 84 10.03 -5.32 -5.36
C THR A 84 9.56 -4.88 -3.97
N ARG A 85 9.86 -5.67 -2.94
CA ARG A 85 9.58 -5.35 -1.53
C ARG A 85 10.24 -4.04 -1.11
N GLU A 86 11.53 -3.88 -1.39
CA GLU A 86 12.27 -2.64 -1.09
C GLU A 86 11.61 -1.42 -1.74
N ARG A 87 11.25 -1.51 -3.03
CA ARG A 87 10.58 -0.42 -3.75
C ARG A 87 9.22 -0.06 -3.14
N ILE A 88 8.39 -1.06 -2.81
CA ILE A 88 7.08 -0.83 -2.18
C ILE A 88 7.26 -0.15 -0.83
N ASN A 89 8.17 -0.65 0.02
CA ASN A 89 8.38 -0.12 1.35
C ASN A 89 8.91 1.31 1.34
N ARG A 90 9.80 1.65 0.40
CA ARG A 90 10.28 3.02 0.23
C ARG A 90 9.15 3.98 -0.14
N ILE A 91 8.33 3.65 -1.13
CA ILE A 91 7.20 4.50 -1.55
C ILE A 91 6.16 4.62 -0.42
N LEU A 92 5.85 3.53 0.29
CA LEU A 92 4.97 3.57 1.45
C LEU A 92 5.53 4.46 2.56
N ALA A 93 6.81 4.36 2.88
CA ALA A 93 7.48 5.20 3.88
C ALA A 93 7.38 6.68 3.53
N GLU A 94 7.61 7.03 2.27
CA GLU A 94 7.45 8.40 1.74
C GLU A 94 5.99 8.90 1.90
N ASN A 95 5.01 8.07 1.51
CA ASN A 95 3.59 8.43 1.61
C ASN A 95 3.11 8.53 3.08
N MET A 96 3.62 7.68 3.96
CA MET A 96 3.29 7.66 5.38
C MET A 96 4.01 8.74 6.18
N GLY A 97 5.12 9.28 5.65
CA GLY A 97 6.00 10.18 6.40
C GLY A 97 6.67 9.49 7.59
N LYS A 98 6.97 8.18 7.47
CA LYS A 98 7.62 7.37 8.52
C LYS A 98 9.01 6.91 8.03
N PRO A 99 9.95 6.61 8.95
CA PRO A 99 11.21 5.97 8.58
C PRO A 99 10.98 4.64 7.87
N ILE A 100 11.88 4.25 6.97
CA ILE A 100 11.72 3.00 6.20
C ILE A 100 11.75 1.77 7.11
N GLU A 101 12.51 1.82 8.21
CA GLU A 101 12.61 0.76 9.21
C GLU A 101 11.29 0.52 9.94
N PHE A 102 10.49 1.58 10.11
CA PHE A 102 9.13 1.46 10.63
C PHE A 102 8.27 0.66 9.64
N VAL A 103 8.25 1.05 8.37
CA VAL A 103 7.43 0.39 7.34
C VAL A 103 7.87 -1.06 7.13
N GLU A 104 9.17 -1.34 7.12
CA GLU A 104 9.68 -2.71 7.01
C GLU A 104 9.21 -3.62 8.15
N ARG A 105 9.19 -3.11 9.39
CA ARG A 105 8.68 -3.85 10.54
C ARG A 105 7.17 -4.06 10.43
N GLU A 106 6.43 -3.01 10.12
CA GLU A 106 4.96 -3.06 10.07
C GLU A 106 4.41 -3.84 8.87
N THR A 107 5.22 -4.09 7.83
CA THR A 107 4.85 -4.90 6.65
C THR A 107 5.38 -6.33 6.70
N GLU A 108 6.18 -6.72 7.69
CA GLU A 108 6.81 -8.05 7.72
C GLU A 108 5.78 -9.19 7.80
N ARG A 109 4.62 -8.94 8.43
CA ARG A 109 3.47 -9.85 8.48
C ARG A 109 2.20 -9.08 8.18
N ASP A 110 1.10 -9.80 8.01
CA ASP A 110 -0.22 -9.18 7.85
C ASP A 110 -0.51 -8.29 9.07
N ASN A 111 -0.68 -6.99 8.82
CA ASN A 111 -0.95 -5.99 9.83
C ASN A 111 -2.26 -5.28 9.49
N PHE A 112 -3.32 -5.61 10.24
CA PHE A 112 -4.66 -5.04 10.07
C PHE A 112 -4.82 -3.82 10.97
N LEU A 113 -5.26 -2.72 10.37
CA LEU A 113 -5.36 -1.42 11.00
C LEU A 113 -6.80 -0.94 10.90
N THR A 114 -7.31 -0.45 12.03
CA THR A 114 -8.54 0.34 12.12
C THR A 114 -8.42 1.65 11.35
N ALA A 115 -9.55 2.36 11.15
CA ALA A 115 -9.56 3.68 10.52
C ALA A 115 -8.69 4.70 11.29
N GLU A 116 -8.73 4.64 12.62
CA GLU A 116 -7.92 5.45 13.53
C GLU A 116 -6.42 5.15 13.38
N GLU A 117 -6.04 3.88 13.43
CA GLU A 117 -4.65 3.46 13.27
C GLU A 117 -4.12 3.80 11.88
N ALA A 118 -4.94 3.68 10.83
CA ALA A 118 -4.56 4.08 9.47
C ALA A 118 -4.20 5.57 9.38
N VAL A 119 -4.89 6.44 10.15
CA VAL A 119 -4.53 7.86 10.25
C VAL A 119 -3.25 8.04 11.06
N GLU A 120 -3.10 7.38 12.21
CA GLU A 120 -1.91 7.45 13.06
C GLU A 120 -0.63 6.99 12.34
N TYR A 121 -0.76 5.95 11.51
CA TYR A 121 0.31 5.39 10.69
C TYR A 121 0.66 6.29 9.50
N GLY A 122 -0.21 7.22 9.14
CA GLY A 122 -0.04 8.13 8.01
C GLY A 122 -0.49 7.56 6.66
N LEU A 123 -1.21 6.42 6.65
CA LEU A 123 -1.82 5.84 5.46
C LEU A 123 -3.06 6.63 5.01
N ALA A 124 -3.76 7.24 5.97
CA ALA A 124 -4.89 8.13 5.75
C ALA A 124 -4.60 9.53 6.34
N ASP A 125 -5.28 10.55 5.83
CA ASP A 125 -5.20 11.91 6.38
C ASP A 125 -6.34 12.21 7.36
N LYS A 126 -7.54 11.64 7.13
CA LYS A 126 -8.68 11.84 8.02
C LYS A 126 -9.75 10.74 7.88
N ILE A 127 -10.43 10.48 8.99
CA ILE A 127 -11.68 9.73 9.02
C ILE A 127 -12.83 10.65 8.60
N ILE A 128 -13.72 10.19 7.74
CA ILE A 128 -14.91 10.93 7.33
C ILE A 128 -16.18 10.17 7.76
N TYR A 129 -17.10 10.86 8.42
CA TYR A 129 -18.36 10.29 8.92
C TYR A 129 -19.54 10.64 8.01
N ASN A 130 -19.71 11.94 7.75
CA ASN A 130 -20.84 12.50 7.03
C ASN A 130 -20.33 13.49 5.96
N ARG A 131 -21.15 13.78 4.95
CA ARG A 131 -20.83 14.75 3.89
C ARG A 131 -21.93 15.80 3.76
#